data_AF-A0A948SBZ2-F1
#
_entry.id   AF-A0A948SBZ2-F1
#
_cell.length_a   1.000
_cell.length_b   1.000
_cell.length_c   1.000
_cell.angle_alpha   90.00
_cell.angle_beta   90.00
_cell.angle_gamma   90.00
#
_symmetry.space_group_name_H-M   'P 1'
#
loop_
_entity.id
_entity.type
_entity.pdbx_description
1 polymer ?
#
loop_
_entity_poly.entity_id
_entity_poly.type
_entity_poly.pdbx_seq_one_letter_code
_entity_poly.pdbx_strand_id
1 'polypeptide(L)'
;MKPKVYRDPHRAKILWGGIILAVVVLGFFVWATLYLDSSNKSSGAFTGKIVAMEFTPQPAQEITVGSGGLQSTRIEGEYLLKVQTPDGSRVFNVWVDKSAYDAVKVGDDYFVVPTP
;
A
#
# COMPACT_ATOMS: atom_id res chain seq x y z
N MET A 1 -36.13 -60.54 -21.72
CA MET A 1 -36.36 -59.63 -20.57
C MET A 1 -35.56 -58.37 -20.79
N LYS A 2 -36.18 -57.17 -20.78
CA LYS A 2 -35.45 -55.89 -20.91
C LYS A 2 -35.01 -55.42 -19.52
N PRO A 3 -33.74 -55.04 -19.32
CA PRO A 3 -33.29 -54.55 -18.01
C PRO A 3 -33.95 -53.21 -17.68
N LYS A 4 -34.59 -53.12 -16.52
CA LYS A 4 -35.08 -51.84 -15.97
C LYS A 4 -33.88 -51.09 -15.38
N VAL A 5 -33.42 -50.06 -16.09
CA VAL A 5 -32.40 -49.14 -15.59
C VAL A 5 -33.03 -48.27 -14.51
N TYR A 6 -32.65 -48.49 -13.25
CA TYR A 6 -33.11 -47.66 -12.13
C TYR A 6 -32.36 -46.32 -12.16
N ARG A 7 -33.04 -45.27 -12.62
CA ARG A 7 -32.49 -43.91 -12.69
C ARG A 7 -32.86 -43.19 -11.39
N ASP A 8 -31.92 -43.16 -10.46
CA ASP A 8 -32.12 -42.53 -9.15
C ASP A 8 -32.24 -40.99 -9.32
N PRO A 9 -33.41 -40.39 -9.02
CA PRO A 9 -33.68 -38.98 -9.27
C PRO A 9 -32.85 -38.04 -8.37
N HIS A 10 -32.25 -38.56 -7.30
CA HIS A 10 -31.44 -37.77 -6.37
C HIS A 10 -30.00 -37.56 -6.85
N ARG A 11 -29.48 -38.41 -7.75
CA ARG A 11 -28.10 -38.31 -8.28
C ARG A 11 -27.84 -36.99 -9.00
N ALA A 12 -28.81 -36.55 -9.80
CA ALA A 12 -28.70 -35.27 -10.51
C ALA A 12 -28.64 -34.09 -9.54
N LYS A 13 -29.46 -34.11 -8.47
CA LYS A 13 -29.48 -33.05 -7.46
C LYS A 13 -28.17 -32.96 -6.68
N ILE A 14 -27.56 -34.10 -6.36
CA ILE A 14 -26.26 -34.15 -5.67
C ILE A 14 -25.14 -33.61 -6.57
N LEU A 15 -25.12 -34.01 -7.86
CA LEU A 15 -24.15 -33.50 -8.83
C LEU A 15 -24.28 -31.99 -9.02
N TRP A 16 -25.51 -31.48 -9.21
CA TRP A 16 -25.76 -30.05 -9.34
C TRP A 16 -25.39 -29.27 -8.07
N GLY A 17 -25.70 -29.81 -6.88
CA GLY A 17 -25.31 -29.22 -5.61
C GLY A 17 -23.80 -29.08 -5.46
N GLY A 18 -23.04 -30.10 -5.86
CA GLY A 18 -21.57 -30.07 -5.86
C GLY A 18 -20.99 -29.04 -6.83
N ILE A 19 -21.55 -28.94 -8.05
CA ILE A 19 -21.12 -27.96 -9.05
C ILE A 19 -21.37 -26.53 -8.56
N ILE A 20 -22.55 -26.27 -8.00
CA ILE A 20 -22.88 -24.94 -7.46
C ILE A 20 -21.94 -24.57 -6.32
N LEU A 21 -21.67 -25.51 -5.39
CA LEU A 21 -20.74 -25.27 -4.30
C LEU A 21 -19.33 -24.95 -4.82
N ALA A 22 -18.84 -25.69 -5.82
CA ALA A 22 -17.52 -25.45 -6.42
C ALA A 22 -17.44 -24.07 -7.08
N VAL A 23 -18.49 -23.64 -7.80
CA VAL A 23 -18.56 -22.31 -8.43
C VAL A 23 -18.57 -21.20 -7.39
N VAL A 24 -19.32 -21.37 -6.29
CA VAL A 24 -19.36 -20.39 -5.20
C VAL A 24 -17.99 -20.25 -4.54
N VAL A 25 -17.31 -21.36 -4.27
CA VAL A 25 -15.97 -21.34 -3.67
C VAL A 25 -14.95 -20.67 -4.61
N LEU A 26 -14.96 -21.02 -5.90
CA LEU A 26 -14.10 -20.37 -6.90
C LEU A 26 -14.39 -18.86 -7.00
N GLY A 27 -15.66 -18.49 -7.06
CA GLY A 27 -16.07 -17.08 -7.09
C GLY A 27 -15.59 -16.32 -5.85
N PHE A 28 -15.66 -16.93 -4.67
CA PHE A 28 -15.15 -16.34 -3.43
C PHE A 28 -13.63 -16.13 -3.49
N PHE A 29 -12.85 -17.10 -3.99
CA PHE A 29 -11.41 -16.95 -4.14
C PHE A 29 -11.06 -15.83 -5.14
N VAL A 30 -11.72 -15.78 -6.29
CA VAL A 30 -11.52 -14.71 -7.27
C VAL A 30 -11.83 -13.35 -6.65
N TRP A 31 -12.98 -13.22 -5.97
CA TRP A 31 -13.36 -11.99 -5.29
C TRP A 31 -12.36 -11.59 -4.20
N ALA A 32 -11.92 -12.53 -3.37
CA ALA A 32 -10.93 -12.30 -2.31
C ALA A 32 -9.57 -11.85 -2.88
N THR A 33 -9.10 -12.46 -3.96
CA THR A 33 -7.84 -12.07 -4.62
C THR A 33 -7.91 -10.66 -5.21
N LEU A 34 -9.02 -10.29 -5.86
CA LEU A 34 -9.22 -8.93 -6.37
C LEU A 34 -9.32 -7.90 -5.24
N TYR A 35 -9.95 -8.25 -4.13
CA TYR A 35 -10.05 -7.38 -2.96
C TYR A 35 -8.67 -7.10 -2.33
N LEU A 36 -7.82 -8.13 -2.19
CA LEU A 36 -6.45 -7.99 -1.69
C LEU A 36 -5.51 -7.24 -2.66
N ASP A 37 -5.66 -7.43 -3.97
CA ASP A 37 -4.87 -6.66 -4.96
C ASP A 37 -5.18 -5.16 -4.86
N SER A 38 -6.44 -4.80 -4.63
CA SER A 38 -6.84 -3.40 -4.47
C SER A 38 -6.22 -2.73 -3.23
N SER A 39 -5.91 -3.48 -2.17
CA SER A 39 -5.26 -2.95 -0.98
C SER A 39 -3.74 -2.82 -1.14
N ASN A 40 -3.09 -3.74 -1.87
CA ASN A 40 -1.63 -3.91 -1.86
C ASN A 40 -0.84 -3.27 -3.01
N LYS A 41 -1.43 -2.39 -3.83
CA LYS A 41 -0.71 -1.72 -4.96
C LYS A 41 0.37 -0.70 -4.59
N SER A 42 0.96 -0.72 -3.39
CA SER A 42 1.90 0.32 -2.93
C SER A 42 3.36 -0.12 -2.80
N SER A 43 3.79 -1.20 -3.45
CA SER A 43 5.19 -1.67 -3.40
C SER A 43 6.00 -1.43 -4.67
N GLY A 44 5.43 -0.76 -5.68
CA GLY A 44 6.15 -0.34 -6.88
C GLY A 44 6.64 1.10 -6.76
N ALA A 45 7.84 1.41 -7.29
CA ALA A 45 8.25 2.79 -7.45
C ALA A 45 7.25 3.53 -8.35
N PHE A 46 6.81 4.71 -7.94
CA PHE A 46 5.81 5.49 -8.69
C PHE A 46 6.21 6.96 -8.74
N THR A 47 5.89 7.61 -9.85
CA THR A 47 5.98 9.07 -9.97
C THR A 47 4.63 9.66 -9.59
N GLY A 48 4.57 10.47 -8.53
CA GLY A 48 3.35 11.14 -8.10
C GLY A 48 3.51 12.66 -8.08
N LYS A 49 2.42 13.40 -7.85
CA LYS A 49 2.45 14.86 -7.74
C LYS A 49 2.57 15.30 -6.29
N ILE A 50 3.43 16.27 -6.01
CA ILE A 50 3.51 16.88 -4.68
C ILE A 50 2.26 17.75 -4.47
N VAL A 51 1.43 17.42 -3.48
CA VAL A 51 0.20 18.14 -3.15
C VAL A 51 0.40 19.09 -1.98
N ALA A 52 1.29 18.74 -1.05
CA ALA A 52 1.61 19.60 0.08
C ALA A 52 3.04 19.34 0.57
N MET A 53 3.60 20.34 1.25
CA MET A 53 4.91 20.29 1.87
C MET A 53 4.74 20.75 3.32
N GLU A 54 5.16 19.93 4.27
CA GLU A 54 5.05 20.19 5.70
C GLU A 54 6.44 20.17 6.33
N PHE A 55 6.73 21.17 7.16
CA PHE A 55 7.94 21.24 7.95
C PHE A 55 7.56 21.16 9.43
N THR A 56 8.01 20.10 10.09
CA THR A 56 7.82 19.91 11.54
C THR A 56 9.13 20.19 12.26
N PRO A 57 9.29 21.40 12.84
CA PRO A 57 10.44 21.67 13.68
C PRO A 57 10.30 20.85 14.97
N GLN A 58 10.96 19.68 15.03
CA GLN A 58 11.23 19.00 16.28
C GLN A 58 12.61 19.48 16.78
N PRO A 59 12.69 20.49 17.67
CA PRO A 59 13.96 20.86 18.28
C PRO A 59 14.37 19.77 19.27
N ALA A 60 14.93 18.67 18.78
CA ALA A 60 15.63 17.72 19.62
C ALA A 60 17.06 18.23 19.85
N GLN A 61 17.39 18.54 21.10
CA GLN A 61 18.77 18.77 21.52
C GLN A 61 19.39 17.43 21.89
N GLU A 62 20.24 16.90 21.02
CA GLU A 62 21.09 15.78 21.38
C GLU A 62 22.32 16.33 22.13
N ILE A 63 22.40 16.05 23.43
CA ILE A 63 23.57 16.37 24.25
C ILE A 63 24.42 15.12 24.31
N THR A 64 25.48 15.07 23.50
CA THR A 64 26.49 14.00 23.62
C THR A 64 27.50 14.41 24.69
N VAL A 65 27.62 13.62 25.75
CA VAL A 65 28.61 13.83 26.81
C VAL A 65 29.78 12.88 26.56
N GLY A 66 30.90 13.42 26.08
CA GLY A 66 32.17 12.70 25.89
C GLY A 66 33.30 13.30 26.72
N SER A 67 34.46 12.63 26.75
CA SER A 67 35.64 13.04 27.53
C SER A 67 36.27 14.39 27.15
N GLY A 68 35.75 15.06 26.11
CA GLY A 68 36.23 16.35 25.60
C GLY A 68 35.25 17.53 25.72
N GLY A 69 34.10 17.37 26.40
CA GLY A 69 33.13 18.45 26.66
C GLY A 69 31.72 18.20 26.12
N LEU A 70 30.85 19.21 26.26
CA LEU A 70 29.47 19.20 25.76
C LEU A 70 29.45 19.61 24.28
N GLN A 71 29.12 18.68 23.38
CA GLN A 71 28.79 19.01 21.99
C GLN A 71 27.26 19.00 21.84
N SER A 72 26.71 20.15 21.41
CA SER A 72 25.30 20.32 21.09
C SER A 72 25.18 20.36 19.57
N THR A 73 24.61 19.32 18.98
CA THR A 73 24.29 19.29 17.55
C THR A 73 22.83 19.67 17.39
N ARG A 74 22.57 20.77 16.66
CA ARG A 74 21.21 21.20 16.34
C ARG A 74 20.67 20.32 15.21
N ILE A 75 19.69 19.48 15.52
CA ILE A 75 18.97 18.71 14.51
C ILE A 75 18.00 19.66 13.81
N GLU A 76 18.17 19.86 12.50
CA GLU A 76 17.18 20.55 11.68
C GLU A 76 15.94 19.65 11.59
N GLY A 77 14.75 20.20 11.83
CA GLY A 77 13.51 19.42 11.95
C GLY A 77 13.20 18.54 10.74
N GLU A 78 12.15 17.73 10.84
CA GLU A 78 11.80 16.79 9.79
C GLU A 78 11.07 17.51 8.62
N TYR A 79 11.51 17.24 7.39
CA TYR A 79 10.89 17.75 6.17
C TYR A 79 10.04 16.65 5.52
N LEU A 80 8.76 16.94 5.30
CA LEU A 80 7.76 15.97 4.82
C LEU A 80 7.11 16.48 3.53
N LEU A 81 7.13 15.65 2.49
CA LEU A 81 6.41 15.86 1.23
C LEU A 81 5.18 14.95 1.17
N LYS A 82 4.02 15.51 0.86
CA LYS A 82 2.79 14.77 0.58
C LYS A 82 2.67 14.56 -0.91
N VAL A 83 2.94 13.34 -1.37
CA VAL A 83 2.92 12.96 -2.79
C VAL A 83 1.65 12.17 -3.09
N GLN A 84 0.81 12.69 -3.98
CA GLN A 84 -0.37 12.00 -4.46
C GLN A 84 -0.03 11.13 -5.66
N THR A 85 -0.57 9.92 -5.70
CA THR A 85 -0.43 9.03 -6.85
C THR A 85 -1.10 9.59 -8.10
N PRO A 86 -0.65 9.21 -9.32
CA PRO A 86 -1.24 9.70 -10.57
C PRO A 86 -2.73 9.44 -10.72
N ASP A 87 -3.22 8.36 -10.10
CA ASP A 87 -4.62 7.97 -10.06
C ASP A 87 -5.44 8.77 -9.03
N GLY A 88 -4.81 9.67 -8.28
CA GLY A 88 -5.43 10.49 -7.25
C GLY A 88 -5.89 9.71 -6.00
N SER A 89 -5.65 8.40 -5.95
CA SER A 89 -6.30 7.50 -5.00
C SER A 89 -5.66 7.54 -3.60
N ARG A 90 -4.38 7.88 -3.50
CA ARG A 90 -3.61 7.83 -2.25
C ARG A 90 -2.64 9.00 -2.15
N VAL A 91 -2.40 9.46 -0.92
CA VAL A 91 -1.38 10.45 -0.58
C VAL A 91 -0.35 9.76 0.32
N PHE A 92 0.92 9.82 -0.10
CA PHE A 92 2.05 9.26 0.62
C PHE A 92 2.84 10.36 1.30
N ASN A 93 3.24 10.11 2.55
CA ASN A 93 4.15 10.99 3.29
C ASN A 93 5.58 10.51 3.02
N VAL A 94 6.38 11.37 2.39
CA VAL A 94 7.78 11.11 2.05
C VAL A 94 8.66 12.02 2.86
N TRP A 95 9.49 11.43 3.72
CA TRP A 95 10.49 12.17 4.48
C TRP A 95 11.70 12.45 3.58
N VAL A 96 12.15 13.70 3.57
CA VAL A 96 13.26 14.15 2.72
C VAL A 96 14.23 15.01 3.52
N ASP A 97 15.44 15.17 3.00
CA ASP A 97 16.39 16.15 3.52
C ASP A 97 16.01 17.57 3.10
N LYS A 98 16.54 18.56 3.81
CA LYS A 98 16.34 19.98 3.52
C LYS A 98 16.68 20.36 2.07
N SER A 99 17.77 19.83 1.53
CA SER A 99 18.20 20.12 0.16
C SER A 99 17.19 19.61 -0.88
N ALA A 100 16.59 18.44 -0.65
CA ALA A 100 15.57 17.88 -1.51
C ALA A 100 14.22 18.60 -1.34
N TYR A 101 13.88 19.00 -0.11
CA TYR A 101 12.70 19.81 0.18
C TYR A 101 12.74 21.18 -0.52
N ASP A 102 13.89 21.87 -0.46
CA ASP A 102 14.07 23.18 -1.07
C ASP A 102 14.15 23.12 -2.62
N ALA A 103 14.49 21.95 -3.17
CA ALA A 103 14.62 21.74 -4.62
C ALA A 103 13.27 21.51 -5.33
N VAL A 104 12.22 21.15 -4.60
CA VAL A 104 10.91 20.77 -5.16
C VAL A 104 9.82 21.77 -4.78
N LYS A 105 8.74 21.80 -5.57
CA LYS A 105 7.57 22.64 -5.29
C LYS A 105 6.28 21.83 -5.35
N VAL A 106 5.25 22.34 -4.69
CA VAL A 106 3.89 21.82 -4.84
C VAL A 106 3.48 21.90 -6.31
N GLY A 107 3.00 20.78 -6.86
CA GLY A 107 2.63 20.61 -8.26
C GLY A 107 3.66 19.86 -9.11
N ASP A 108 4.92 19.76 -8.65
CA ASP A 108 5.98 19.03 -9.34
C ASP A 108 5.75 17.52 -9.26
N ASP A 109 6.29 16.83 -10.26
CA ASP A 109 6.30 15.37 -10.30
C ASP A 109 7.50 14.85 -9.50
N TYR A 110 7.25 13.97 -8.53
CA TYR A 110 8.25 13.42 -7.63
C TYR A 110 8.25 11.89 -7.71
N PHE A 111 9.42 11.32 -7.96
CA PHE A 111 9.61 9.88 -8.01
C PHE A 111 9.79 9.34 -6.60
N VAL A 112 8.84 8.51 -6.16
CA VAL A 112 8.85 7.86 -4.86
C VAL A 112 9.25 6.41 -5.06
N VAL A 113 10.32 6.00 -4.38
CA VAL A 113 10.68 4.60 -4.20
C VAL A 113 10.28 4.21 -2.78
N PRO A 114 9.21 3.43 -2.59
CA PRO A 114 8.91 2.88 -1.27
C PRO A 114 10.09 2.01 -0.82
N THR A 115 10.72 2.36 0.31
CA THR A 115 11.64 1.43 0.98
C THR A 115 10.82 0.29 1.61
N PRO A 116 11.25 -0.97 1.45
CA PRO A 116 10.53 -2.15 1.96
C PRO A 116 10.43 -2.19 3.49
#